data_AF-G7MLI1-F1
#
_entry.id   AF-G7MLI1-F1
#
_cell.length_a   1.000
_cell.length_b   1.000
_cell.length_c   1.000
_cell.angle_alpha   90.00
_cell.angle_beta   90.00
_cell.angle_gamma   90.00
#
_symmetry.space_group_name_H-M   'P 1'
#
loop_
_entity.id
_entity.type
_entity.pdbx_description
1 polymer ?
#
loop_
_entity_poly.entity_id
_entity_poly.type
_entity_poly.pdbx_seq_one_letter_code
_entity_poly.pdbx_strand_id
1 'polypeptide(L)' 'IHFSRPGCSMPEIWDVEDPANAGKTPLCNLLVKDSKPHFTTVFQNSVYKVLEVVKE' A
#
# COMPACT_ATOMS: atom_id res chain seq x y z
N ILE A 1 -18.73 13.51 6.68
CA ILE A 1 -18.31 12.84 5.42
C ILE A 1 -17.74 11.48 5.82
N HIS A 2 -18.40 10.39 5.45
CA HIS A 2 -18.02 9.02 5.83
C HIS A 2 -16.83 8.56 4.96
N PHE A 3 -15.61 8.53 5.51
CA PHE A 3 -14.47 7.85 4.88
C PHE A 3 -14.53 6.35 5.22
N SER A 4 -15.55 5.65 4.72
CA SER A 4 -15.66 4.20 4.87
C SER A 4 -15.28 3.51 3.55
N ARG A 5 -14.00 3.60 3.20
CA ARG A 5 -13.32 2.53 2.47
C ARG A 5 -12.21 2.02 3.38
N PRO A 6 -12.39 0.88 4.06
CA PRO A 6 -11.35 0.35 4.94
C PRO A 6 -10.07 0.09 4.13
N GLY A 7 -8.92 0.62 4.58
CA GLY A 7 -7.61 0.37 3.95
C GLY A 7 -6.99 1.60 3.27
N CYS A 8 -6.50 1.43 2.04
CA CYS A 8 -5.65 2.35 1.26
C CYS A 8 -6.31 3.68 0.82
N SER A 9 -7.29 4.19 1.57
CA SER A 9 -8.07 5.38 1.23
C SER A 9 -7.48 6.69 1.77
N MET A 10 -6.49 6.60 2.66
CA MET A 10 -5.71 7.75 3.12
C MET A 10 -4.39 7.82 2.33
N PRO A 11 -4.14 8.90 1.56
CA PRO A 11 -2.84 9.12 0.93
C PRO A 11 -1.78 9.38 2.01
N GLU A 12 -0.57 8.84 1.82
CA GLU A 12 0.57 9.17 2.68
C GLU A 12 1.01 10.62 2.42
N ILE A 13 1.55 11.29 3.44
CA ILE A 13 2.02 12.68 3.31
C ILE A 13 3.03 12.81 2.16
N TRP A 14 3.94 11.84 2.04
CA TRP A 14 4.95 11.79 0.99
C TRP A 14 4.38 11.57 -0.42
N ASP A 15 3.18 10.99 -0.56
CA ASP A 15 2.50 10.87 -1.86
C ASP A 15 2.02 12.24 -2.38
N VAL A 16 1.90 13.24 -1.49
CA VAL A 16 1.46 14.61 -1.81
C VAL A 16 2.62 15.60 -1.84
N GLU A 17 3.55 15.49 -0.89
CA GLU A 17 4.62 16.48 -0.69
C GLU A 17 5.84 16.25 -1.58
N ASP A 18 6.16 15.00 -1.94
CA ASP A 18 7.31 14.70 -2.80
C ASP A 18 6.93 14.85 -4.29
N PRO A 19 7.56 15.77 -5.05
CA PRO A 19 7.29 15.92 -6.48
C PRO A 19 7.50 14.63 -7.28
N ALA A 20 8.35 13.72 -6.80
CA ALA A 20 8.58 12.43 -7.44
C ALA A 20 7.41 11.46 -7.22
N ASN A 21 6.62 11.61 -6.15
CA ASN A 21 5.50 10.73 -5.83
C ASN A 21 4.14 11.38 -6.14
N ALA A 22 4.10 12.71 -6.29
CA ALA A 22 2.91 13.47 -6.66
C ALA A 22 2.25 12.94 -7.94
N GLY A 23 0.98 12.54 -7.83
CA GLY A 23 0.18 12.02 -8.95
C GLY A 23 0.48 10.58 -9.36
N LYS A 24 1.38 9.86 -8.67
CA LYS A 24 1.58 8.42 -8.87
C LYS A 24 0.54 7.60 -8.11
N THR A 25 0.36 6.35 -8.54
CA THR A 25 -0.49 5.40 -7.82
C THR A 25 0.12 5.12 -6.43
N PRO A 26 -0.65 5.27 -5.33
CA PRO A 26 -0.16 5.02 -3.99
C PRO A 26 0.38 3.59 -3.83
N LEU A 27 1.46 3.45 -3.06
CA LEU A 27 2.13 2.16 -2.83
C LEU A 27 1.16 1.11 -2.28
N CYS A 28 0.26 1.49 -1.37
CA CYS A 28 -0.72 0.59 -0.78
C CYS A 28 -1.59 -0.12 -1.84
N ASN A 29 -2.02 0.59 -2.90
CA ASN A 29 -2.82 -0.01 -3.98
C ASN A 29 -2.00 -1.00 -4.82
N LEU A 30 -0.72 -0.70 -5.03
CA LEU A 30 0.19 -1.61 -5.73
C LEU A 30 0.38 -2.88 -4.90
N LEU A 31 0.69 -2.76 -3.61
CA LEU A 31 0.93 -3.89 -2.70
C LEU A 31 -0.29 -4.81 -2.52
N VAL A 32 -1.51 -4.26 -2.59
CA VAL A 32 -2.74 -5.06 -2.60
C VAL A 32 -2.78 -5.95 -3.84
N LYS A 33 -2.44 -5.42 -5.01
CA LYS A 33 -2.45 -6.13 -6.29
C LYS A 33 -1.27 -7.08 -6.45
N ASP A 34 -0.05 -6.60 -6.26
CA ASP A 34 1.19 -7.35 -6.35
C ASP A 34 2.24 -6.75 -5.40
N SER A 35 2.80 -7.59 -4.54
CA SER A 35 3.75 -7.18 -3.51
C SER A 35 5.20 -7.51 -3.86
N LYS A 36 5.43 -8.33 -4.90
CA LYS A 36 6.76 -8.78 -5.29
C LYS A 36 7.48 -7.71 -6.13
N PRO A 37 8.83 -7.67 -6.12
CA PRO A 37 9.76 -8.59 -5.45
C PRO A 37 10.08 -8.23 -3.98
N HIS A 38 9.85 -6.98 -3.56
CA HIS A 38 10.33 -6.48 -2.26
C HIS A 38 9.55 -7.00 -1.05
N PHE A 39 8.30 -7.42 -1.26
CA PHE A 39 7.44 -7.91 -0.18
C PHE A 39 6.85 -9.28 -0.51
N THR A 40 6.98 -10.21 0.43
CA THR A 40 6.30 -11.51 0.37
C THR A 40 5.05 -11.49 1.25
N THR A 41 3.97 -12.12 0.80
CA THR A 41 2.74 -12.22 1.61
C THR A 41 2.87 -13.38 2.57
N VAL A 42 2.88 -13.10 3.88
CA VAL A 42 3.00 -14.12 4.94
C VAL A 42 1.65 -14.50 5.55
N PHE A 43 0.65 -13.64 5.42
CA PHE A 43 -0.72 -13.91 5.87
C PHE A 43 -1.73 -13.09 5.06
N GLN A 44 -2.89 -13.67 4.76
CA GLN A 44 -3.98 -12.96 4.11
C GLN A 44 -5.33 -13.52 4.57
N ASN A 45 -6.27 -12.62 4.89
CA ASN A 45 -7.68 -12.94 5.10
C ASN A 45 -8.56 -11.92 4.34
N SER A 46 -9.88 -11.92 4.60
CA SER A 46 -10.82 -11.02 3.94
C SER A 46 -10.69 -9.53 4.31
N VAL A 47 -9.90 -9.21 5.35
CA VAL A 47 -9.76 -7.85 5.91
C VAL A 47 -8.31 -7.37 5.90
N TYR A 48 -7.35 -8.26 6.10
CA TYR A 48 -5.94 -7.97 6.31
C TYR A 48 -5.06 -8.76 5.35
N LYS A 49 -3.99 -8.11 4.88
CA LYS A 49 -2.88 -8.73 4.14
C LYS A 49 -1.60 -8.32 4.86
N VAL A 50 -0.86 -9.29 5.39
CA VAL A 50 0.41 -9.05 6.09
C VAL A 50 1.55 -9.40 5.14
N LEU A 51 2.44 -8.43 4.99
CA LEU A 51 3.58 -8.49 4.10
C LEU A 51 4.87 -8.47 4.92
N GLU A 52 5.82 -9.32 4.54
CA GLU A 52 7.17 -9.34 5.08
C GLU A 52 8.14 -8.78 4.05
N VAL A 53 9.10 -7.97 4.51
CA VAL A 53 10.16 -7.41 3.65
C VAL A 53 11.14 -8.52 3.31
N VAL A 54 11.35 -8.77 2.02
CA VAL A 54 12.41 -9.65 1.55
C VAL A 54 13.71 -8.87 1.63
N LYS A 55 14.58 -9.21 2.59
CA LYS A 55 15.95 -8.71 2.62
C LYS A 55 16.76 -9.48 1.58
N GLU A 56 17.50 -8.75 0.75
CA GLU A 56 18.51 -9.34 -0.15
C GLU A 56 19.65 -9.99 0.65
#